data_AF-A0A970VVX2-F1
#
_entry.id   AF-A0A970VVX2-F1
#
_cell.length_a   1.000
_cell.length_b   1.000
_cell.length_c   1.000
_cell.angle_alpha   90.00
_cell.angle_beta   90.00
_cell.angle_gamma   90.00
#
_symmetry.space_group_name_H-M   'P 1'
#
loop_
_entity.id
_entity.type
_entity.pdbx_description
1 polymer ?
#
loop_
_entity_poly.entity_id
_entity_poly.type
_entity_poly.pdbx_seq_one_letter_code
_entity_poly.pdbx_strand_id
1 'polypeptide(L)'
;FDFIADMLRGFREISLDIRRIPAKLAEACEAVYPIVLKKGMPSAPTEFSTVFIPLHMPTYMREKDFAALWWPTFKKLVDEYASLGIHCELFCETDWTRYLDYLMELPTNTIMWFEYGDAKLIKEKLGKKHIIKGLYPISLLKTGTKEQCLEKARELIDILAPGGRYIFTTDKSPLILDDINLENYCAVTEFVRDYAVYDNAGELSGLVFNKDDYKAHTSARKIESKYLTDWQNFDAEDKRIIKLQGLENVLFDYLIGLLV
;
A
#
# COMPACT_ATOMS: atom_id res chain seq x y z
N PHE A 1 11.09 1.93 -6.50
CA PHE A 1 12.34 1.71 -5.75
C PHE A 1 12.35 0.36 -5.04
N ASP A 2 11.38 0.06 -4.16
CA ASP A 2 11.38 -1.16 -3.34
C ASP A 2 11.48 -2.46 -4.16
N PHE A 3 10.79 -2.56 -5.30
CA PHE A 3 10.96 -3.71 -6.20
C PHE A 3 12.42 -4.01 -6.57
N ILE A 4 13.25 -2.98 -6.80
CA ILE A 4 14.69 -3.18 -7.08
C ILE A 4 15.41 -3.63 -5.80
N ALA A 5 15.10 -3.00 -4.67
CA ALA A 5 15.70 -3.31 -3.38
C ALA A 5 15.43 -4.76 -2.97
N ASP A 6 14.19 -5.21 -3.09
CA ASP A 6 13.74 -6.50 -2.57
C ASP A 6 14.10 -7.63 -3.53
N MET A 7 13.86 -7.42 -4.84
CA MET A 7 13.86 -8.53 -5.82
C MET A 7 15.14 -8.62 -6.65
N LEU A 8 15.81 -7.50 -6.91
CA LEU A 8 16.90 -7.45 -7.90
C LEU A 8 18.27 -7.18 -7.29
N ARG A 9 18.33 -6.49 -6.16
CA ARG A 9 19.58 -5.92 -5.64
C ARG A 9 19.89 -6.30 -4.20
N GLY A 10 18.87 -6.51 -3.38
CA GLY A 10 19.01 -6.77 -1.95
C GLY A 10 19.36 -5.52 -1.14
N PHE A 11 19.04 -5.56 0.16
CA PHE A 11 19.16 -4.43 1.09
C PHE A 11 20.58 -3.84 1.19
N ARG A 12 21.60 -4.70 1.16
CA ARG A 12 23.01 -4.26 1.24
C ARG A 12 23.43 -3.44 0.03
N GLU A 13 23.22 -3.98 -1.17
CA GLU A 13 23.75 -3.36 -2.39
C GLU A 13 22.90 -2.15 -2.80
N ILE A 14 21.59 -2.15 -2.56
CA ILE A 14 20.75 -0.97 -2.79
C ILE A 14 21.19 0.21 -1.91
N SER A 15 21.58 -0.06 -0.66
CA SER A 15 22.10 0.95 0.27
C SER A 15 23.43 1.55 -0.21
N LEU A 16 24.28 0.76 -0.87
CA LEU A 16 25.51 1.26 -1.50
C LEU A 16 25.20 2.09 -2.75
N ASP A 17 24.24 1.66 -3.56
CA ASP A 17 23.88 2.31 -4.82
C ASP A 17 23.31 3.71 -4.63
N ILE A 18 22.50 3.93 -3.57
CA ILE A 18 22.02 5.27 -3.16
C ILE A 18 23.19 6.27 -3.07
N ARG A 19 24.37 5.81 -2.62
CA ARG A 19 25.53 6.68 -2.42
C ARG A 19 26.48 6.70 -3.63
N ARG A 20 26.68 5.55 -4.28
CA ARG A 20 27.72 5.38 -5.30
C ARG A 20 27.23 5.67 -6.71
N ILE A 21 25.98 5.34 -7.02
CA ILE A 21 25.40 5.43 -8.37
C ILE A 21 23.94 5.93 -8.36
N PRO A 22 23.60 7.01 -7.63
CA PRO A 22 22.21 7.46 -7.46
C PRO A 22 21.48 7.76 -8.77
N ALA A 23 22.17 8.35 -9.75
CA ALA A 23 21.57 8.64 -11.07
C ALA A 23 21.13 7.36 -11.80
N LYS A 24 22.01 6.35 -11.84
CA LYS A 24 21.69 5.05 -12.43
C LYS A 24 20.57 4.33 -11.69
N LEU A 25 20.50 4.50 -10.37
CA LEU A 25 19.42 3.94 -9.56
C LEU A 25 18.08 4.63 -9.85
N ALA A 26 18.06 5.95 -10.03
CA ALA A 26 16.86 6.68 -10.45
C ALA A 26 16.38 6.22 -11.85
N GLU A 27 17.29 6.08 -12.81
CA GLU A 27 16.99 5.52 -14.14
C GLU A 27 16.45 4.09 -14.06
N ALA A 28 17.01 3.26 -13.18
CA ALA A 28 16.51 1.91 -12.95
C ALA A 28 15.09 1.91 -12.38
N CYS A 29 14.76 2.85 -11.48
CA CYS A 29 13.40 2.97 -10.94
C CYS A 29 12.38 3.31 -12.04
N GLU A 30 12.73 4.18 -12.99
CA GLU A 30 11.89 4.48 -14.16
C GLU A 30 11.81 3.28 -15.13
N ALA A 31 12.90 2.53 -15.31
CA ALA A 31 12.91 1.37 -16.21
C ALA A 31 12.01 0.22 -15.73
N VAL A 32 11.93 -0.02 -14.41
CA VAL A 32 11.04 -1.06 -13.84
C VAL A 32 9.60 -0.59 -13.63
N TYR A 33 9.34 0.72 -13.66
CA TYR A 33 8.02 1.30 -13.44
C TYR A 33 6.90 0.65 -14.26
N PRO A 34 6.98 0.49 -15.60
CA PRO A 34 5.90 -0.14 -16.38
C PRO A 34 5.59 -1.57 -15.94
N ILE A 35 6.60 -2.31 -15.48
CA ILE A 35 6.45 -3.69 -15.00
C ILE A 35 5.72 -3.70 -13.67
N VAL A 36 6.15 -2.86 -12.72
CA VAL A 36 5.52 -2.76 -11.39
C VAL A 36 4.09 -2.27 -11.51
N LEU A 37 3.83 -1.27 -12.36
CA LEU A 37 2.49 -0.76 -12.65
C LEU A 37 1.60 -1.89 -13.19
N LYS A 38 2.03 -2.59 -14.26
CA LYS A 38 1.25 -3.71 -14.83
C LYS A 38 0.99 -4.81 -13.80
N LYS A 39 2.00 -5.14 -12.97
CA LYS A 39 1.90 -6.21 -11.98
C LYS A 39 0.85 -5.93 -10.88
N GLY A 40 0.68 -4.66 -10.51
CA GLY A 40 -0.34 -4.28 -9.53
C GLY A 40 -1.74 -4.11 -10.11
N MET A 41 -1.94 -4.18 -11.43
CA MET A 41 -3.26 -3.95 -12.01
C MET A 41 -4.24 -5.08 -11.70
N PRO A 42 -5.42 -4.79 -11.12
CA PRO A 42 -6.49 -5.76 -11.00
C PRO A 42 -7.00 -6.11 -12.41
N SER A 43 -7.35 -7.37 -12.61
CA SER A 43 -7.87 -7.87 -13.88
C SER A 43 -9.23 -7.27 -14.24
N ALA A 44 -10.05 -6.97 -13.23
CA ALA A 44 -11.36 -6.35 -13.36
C ALA A 44 -11.53 -5.29 -12.25
N PRO A 45 -11.07 -4.04 -12.47
CA PRO A 45 -11.20 -2.99 -11.47
C PRO A 45 -12.66 -2.66 -11.17
N THR A 46 -12.93 -2.50 -9.88
CA THR A 46 -14.18 -1.99 -9.30
C THR A 46 -13.84 -0.78 -8.43
N GLU A 47 -14.85 -0.04 -7.98
CA GLU A 47 -14.66 1.08 -7.04
C GLU A 47 -14.02 0.66 -5.69
N PHE A 48 -14.01 -0.63 -5.37
CA PHE A 48 -13.40 -1.19 -4.16
C PHE A 48 -12.02 -1.81 -4.41
N SER A 49 -11.50 -1.73 -5.63
CA SER A 49 -10.22 -2.35 -5.97
C SER A 49 -9.06 -1.60 -5.33
N THR A 50 -8.21 -2.35 -4.63
CA THR A 50 -7.00 -1.85 -3.97
C THR A 50 -5.76 -2.57 -4.48
N VAL A 51 -4.68 -1.81 -4.65
CA VAL A 51 -3.33 -2.36 -4.89
C VAL A 51 -2.54 -2.29 -3.59
N PHE A 52 -2.15 -3.46 -3.08
CA PHE A 52 -1.30 -3.55 -1.89
C PHE A 52 0.17 -3.26 -2.23
N ILE A 53 0.81 -2.35 -1.49
CA ILE A 53 2.20 -1.95 -1.70
C ILE A 53 2.93 -1.91 -0.34
N PRO A 54 3.83 -2.85 -0.04
CA PRO A 54 4.71 -2.75 1.12
C PRO A 54 5.81 -1.73 0.89
N LEU A 55 6.11 -0.91 1.91
CA LEU A 55 7.04 0.21 1.81
C LEU A 55 8.29 -0.03 2.67
N HIS A 56 9.20 -0.87 2.17
CA HIS A 56 10.33 -1.39 2.95
C HIS A 56 11.48 -0.39 3.18
N MET A 57 11.92 0.36 2.16
CA MET A 57 13.16 1.16 2.23
C MET A 57 13.10 2.53 2.92
N PRO A 58 12.00 3.32 2.84
CA PRO A 58 12.00 4.74 3.21
C PRO A 58 12.53 5.09 4.60
N THR A 59 12.26 4.26 5.60
CA THR A 59 12.65 4.52 7.00
C THR A 59 14.13 4.26 7.28
N TYR A 60 14.81 3.53 6.38
CA TYR A 60 16.26 3.34 6.39
C TYR A 60 17.02 4.41 5.60
N MET A 61 16.31 5.21 4.78
CA MET A 61 16.90 6.26 3.96
C MET A 61 17.07 7.56 4.74
N ARG A 62 18.02 8.42 4.32
CA ARG A 62 17.99 9.83 4.69
C ARG A 62 16.88 10.50 3.88
N GLU A 63 16.18 11.46 4.47
CA GLU A 63 15.06 12.13 3.81
C GLU A 63 15.41 12.68 2.41
N LYS A 64 16.59 13.29 2.26
CA LYS A 64 17.06 13.78 0.96
C LYS A 64 17.20 12.68 -0.11
N ASP A 65 17.59 11.47 0.28
CA ASP A 65 17.74 10.36 -0.65
C ASP A 65 16.37 9.75 -0.96
N PHE A 66 15.48 9.69 0.04
CA PHE A 66 14.07 9.30 -0.13
C PHE A 66 13.38 10.22 -1.14
N ALA A 67 13.46 11.54 -0.93
CA ALA A 67 12.82 12.53 -1.78
C ALA A 67 13.36 12.51 -3.22
N ALA A 68 14.66 12.23 -3.39
CA ALA A 68 15.30 12.20 -4.71
C ALA A 68 15.12 10.88 -5.46
N LEU A 69 15.11 9.73 -4.77
CA LEU A 69 15.22 8.41 -5.41
C LEU A 69 13.97 7.54 -5.24
N TRP A 70 13.29 7.63 -4.09
CA TRP A 70 12.16 6.76 -3.76
C TRP A 70 10.82 7.43 -4.11
N TRP A 71 10.61 8.64 -3.58
CA TRP A 71 9.35 9.37 -3.67
C TRP A 71 8.84 9.61 -5.08
N PRO A 72 9.66 10.03 -6.07
CA PRO A 72 9.14 10.42 -7.37
C PRO A 72 8.42 9.29 -8.10
N THR A 73 9.05 8.11 -8.17
CA THR A 73 8.47 6.94 -8.85
C THR A 73 7.33 6.30 -8.05
N PHE A 74 7.40 6.34 -6.72
CA PHE A 74 6.30 5.86 -5.87
C PHE A 74 5.06 6.74 -5.98
N LYS A 75 5.19 8.07 -5.82
CA LYS A 75 4.06 8.99 -5.95
C LYS A 75 3.41 8.88 -7.33
N LYS A 76 4.25 8.84 -8.38
CA LYS A 76 3.81 8.58 -9.77
C LYS A 76 3.00 7.29 -9.89
N LEU A 77 3.38 6.23 -9.20
CA LEU A 77 2.67 4.94 -9.22
C LEU A 77 1.29 5.05 -8.56
N VAL A 78 1.21 5.67 -7.38
CA VAL A 78 -0.05 5.82 -6.64
C VAL A 78 -1.02 6.79 -7.36
N ASP A 79 -0.52 7.90 -7.91
CA ASP A 79 -1.30 8.84 -8.73
C ASP A 79 -1.84 8.15 -9.99
N GLU A 80 -1.06 7.26 -10.60
CA GLU A 80 -1.47 6.50 -11.77
C GLU A 80 -2.68 5.60 -11.47
N TYR A 81 -2.60 4.83 -10.39
CA TYR A 81 -3.71 3.98 -9.95
C TYR A 81 -4.95 4.80 -9.65
N ALA A 82 -4.80 5.94 -8.96
CA ALA A 82 -5.90 6.84 -8.68
C ALA A 82 -6.55 7.39 -9.96
N SER A 83 -5.76 7.74 -10.99
CA SER A 83 -6.31 8.20 -12.28
C SER A 83 -7.17 7.14 -13.00
N LEU A 84 -6.97 5.86 -12.66
CA LEU A 84 -7.74 4.73 -13.16
C LEU A 84 -8.93 4.37 -12.27
N GLY A 85 -9.16 5.11 -11.19
CA GLY A 85 -10.20 4.82 -10.19
C GLY A 85 -9.82 3.68 -9.24
N ILE A 86 -8.53 3.39 -9.10
CA ILE A 86 -8.02 2.29 -8.28
C ILE A 86 -7.33 2.88 -7.04
N HIS A 87 -7.66 2.36 -5.87
CA HIS A 87 -7.07 2.79 -4.60
C HIS A 87 -5.79 2.00 -4.30
N CYS A 88 -4.96 2.52 -3.39
CA CYS A 88 -3.80 1.80 -2.87
C CYS A 88 -3.96 1.51 -1.39
N GLU A 89 -3.49 0.33 -0.98
CA GLU A 89 -3.24 -0.01 0.41
C GLU A 89 -1.73 -0.06 0.63
N LEU A 90 -1.23 0.85 1.46
CA LEU A 90 0.18 1.05 1.71
C LEU A 90 0.54 0.47 3.07
N PHE A 91 1.48 -0.46 3.12
CA PHE A 91 2.03 -0.91 4.39
C PHE A 91 3.25 -0.07 4.75
N CYS A 92 3.01 0.87 5.66
CA CYS A 92 4.01 1.80 6.21
C CYS A 92 4.83 1.09 7.28
N GLU A 93 5.81 0.30 6.83
CA GLU A 93 6.70 -0.46 7.71
C GLU A 93 7.60 0.42 8.54
N THR A 94 7.81 0.01 9.79
CA THR A 94 8.47 0.74 10.85
C THR A 94 7.78 2.09 11.14
N ASP A 95 8.52 3.14 11.53
CA ASP A 95 7.96 4.43 11.91
C ASP A 95 8.03 5.45 10.76
N TRP A 96 6.85 5.84 10.26
CA TRP A 96 6.68 6.80 9.16
C TRP A 96 6.38 8.24 9.62
N THR A 97 6.46 8.53 10.92
CA THR A 97 6.10 9.83 11.50
C THR A 97 6.80 11.01 10.81
N ARG A 98 8.06 10.84 10.40
CA ARG A 98 8.83 11.89 9.69
C ARG A 98 8.37 12.16 8.25
N TYR A 99 7.54 11.29 7.68
CA TYR A 99 7.09 11.36 6.29
C TYR A 99 5.58 11.62 6.15
N LEU A 100 4.86 11.91 7.25
CA LEU A 100 3.40 12.15 7.22
C LEU A 100 3.01 13.29 6.26
N ASP A 101 3.85 14.32 6.12
CA ASP A 101 3.59 15.43 5.20
C ASP A 101 3.70 14.99 3.73
N TYR A 102 4.61 14.06 3.40
CA TYR A 102 4.66 13.45 2.06
C TYR A 102 3.42 12.58 1.82
N LEU A 103 3.03 11.76 2.81
CA LEU A 103 1.86 10.88 2.70
C LEU A 103 0.57 11.69 2.43
N MET A 104 0.46 12.91 2.94
CA MET A 104 -0.67 13.82 2.65
C MET A 104 -0.79 14.25 1.19
N GLU A 105 0.28 14.17 0.40
CA GLU A 105 0.24 14.47 -1.03
C GLU A 105 -0.41 13.36 -1.85
N LEU A 106 -0.57 12.16 -1.29
CA LEU A 106 -1.10 10.99 -1.99
C LEU A 106 -2.61 11.12 -2.24
N PRO A 107 -3.17 10.35 -3.17
CA PRO A 107 -4.60 10.36 -3.46
C PRO A 107 -5.52 10.18 -2.25
N THR A 108 -6.67 10.84 -2.30
CA THR A 108 -7.76 10.67 -1.35
C THR A 108 -8.16 9.20 -1.26
N ASN A 109 -8.49 8.73 -0.06
CA ASN A 109 -8.86 7.34 0.23
C ASN A 109 -7.74 6.30 0.04
N THR A 110 -6.48 6.69 -0.13
CA THR A 110 -5.36 5.75 0.11
C THR A 110 -5.49 5.15 1.51
N ILE A 111 -5.41 3.83 1.61
CA ILE A 111 -5.42 3.08 2.87
C ILE A 111 -3.98 2.98 3.36
N MET A 112 -3.72 3.40 4.59
CA MET A 112 -2.38 3.41 5.18
C MET A 112 -2.36 2.51 6.41
N TRP A 113 -1.69 1.38 6.27
CA TRP A 113 -1.46 0.42 7.33
C TRP A 113 -0.14 0.75 8.03
N PHE A 114 -0.22 1.27 9.25
CA PHE A 114 0.95 1.64 10.04
C PHE A 114 1.39 0.52 10.98
N GLU A 115 2.69 0.21 10.95
CA GLU A 115 3.32 -0.66 11.94
C GLU A 115 3.50 0.09 13.26
N TYR A 116 4.19 1.24 13.24
CA TYR A 116 4.43 2.09 14.41
C TYR A 116 4.12 3.55 14.15
N GLY A 117 4.01 4.32 15.25
CA GLY A 117 3.89 5.77 15.24
C GLY A 117 2.92 6.29 16.32
N ASP A 118 2.83 7.61 16.45
CA ASP A 118 1.87 8.25 17.34
C ASP A 118 0.48 8.29 16.68
N ALA A 119 -0.47 7.55 17.23
CA ALA A 119 -1.82 7.43 16.68
C ALA A 119 -2.55 8.79 16.58
N LYS A 120 -2.33 9.71 17.53
CA LYS A 120 -2.99 11.03 17.53
C LYS A 120 -2.43 11.90 16.42
N LEU A 121 -1.11 11.94 16.27
CA LEU A 121 -0.44 12.69 15.22
C LEU A 121 -0.81 12.14 13.83
N ILE A 122 -0.83 10.82 13.67
CA ILE A 122 -1.26 10.16 12.42
C ILE A 122 -2.71 10.55 12.10
N LYS A 123 -3.63 10.47 13.07
CA LYS A 123 -5.03 10.87 12.87
C LYS A 123 -5.17 12.34 12.50
N GLU A 124 -4.47 13.22 13.21
CA GLU A 124 -4.50 14.67 12.99
C GLU A 124 -4.07 15.02 11.57
N LYS A 125 -2.94 14.45 11.13
CA LYS A 125 -2.35 14.71 9.82
C LYS A 125 -3.16 14.07 8.69
N LEU A 126 -3.47 12.78 8.79
CA LEU A 126 -3.93 11.96 7.66
C LEU A 126 -5.43 11.66 7.68
N GLY A 127 -6.06 11.66 8.85
CA GLY A 127 -7.39 11.08 9.08
C GLY A 127 -8.56 11.81 8.38
N LYS A 128 -8.33 13.00 7.84
CA LYS A 128 -9.32 13.71 7.01
C LYS A 128 -9.36 13.21 5.57
N LYS A 129 -8.21 12.76 5.03
CA LYS A 129 -8.02 12.46 3.60
C LYS A 129 -7.87 10.95 3.33
N HIS A 130 -7.19 10.25 4.22
CA HIS A 130 -6.80 8.85 4.06
C HIS A 130 -7.60 7.96 5.00
N ILE A 131 -7.47 6.65 4.81
CA ILE A 131 -8.03 5.63 5.70
C ILE A 131 -6.88 5.03 6.50
N ILE A 132 -6.94 5.10 7.82
CA ILE A 132 -5.88 4.59 8.70
C ILE A 132 -6.18 3.14 9.08
N LYS A 133 -5.14 2.30 9.12
CA LYS A 133 -5.20 0.89 9.50
C LYS A 133 -3.97 0.55 10.36
N GLY A 134 -4.09 -0.45 11.24
CA GLY A 134 -2.96 -0.99 12.04
C GLY A 134 -2.80 -0.34 13.41
N LEU A 135 -1.53 -0.20 13.81
CA LEU A 135 -1.04 0.29 15.12
C LEU A 135 -1.34 -0.60 16.33
N TYR A 136 -2.21 -1.61 16.23
CA TYR A 136 -2.46 -2.53 17.33
C TYR A 136 -1.36 -3.60 17.39
N PRO A 137 -0.54 -3.68 18.45
CA PRO A 137 0.62 -4.58 18.44
C PRO A 137 0.22 -6.05 18.43
N ILE A 138 0.61 -6.79 17.39
CA ILE A 138 0.34 -8.24 17.31
C ILE A 138 0.98 -8.98 18.50
N SER A 139 2.16 -8.54 18.93
CA SER A 139 2.88 -9.11 20.08
C SER A 139 2.06 -9.06 21.37
N LEU A 140 1.19 -8.05 21.53
CA LEU A 140 0.32 -7.93 22.70
C LEU A 140 -0.70 -9.06 22.76
N LEU A 141 -1.18 -9.54 21.60
CA LEU A 141 -2.08 -10.71 21.56
C LEU A 141 -1.40 -11.97 22.08
N LYS A 142 -0.09 -12.11 21.88
CA LYS A 142 0.68 -13.28 22.33
C LYS A 142 1.03 -13.21 23.81
N THR A 143 1.50 -12.05 24.28
CA THR A 143 2.17 -11.93 25.59
C THR A 143 1.38 -11.17 26.64
N GLY A 144 0.37 -10.39 26.23
CA GLY A 144 -0.44 -9.58 27.13
C GLY A 144 -1.56 -10.36 27.82
N THR A 145 -2.07 -9.78 28.91
CA THR A 145 -3.34 -10.22 29.49
C THR A 145 -4.51 -9.77 28.62
N LYS A 146 -5.67 -10.39 28.82
CA LYS A 146 -6.92 -9.98 28.16
C LYS A 146 -7.21 -8.49 28.41
N GLU A 147 -7.06 -8.02 29.65
CA GLU A 147 -7.33 -6.63 30.03
C GLU A 147 -6.41 -5.66 29.27
N GLN A 148 -5.12 -5.95 29.20
CA GLN A 148 -4.15 -5.12 28.45
C GLN A 148 -4.50 -5.05 26.97
N CYS A 149 -4.93 -6.17 26.38
CA CYS A 149 -5.38 -6.22 24.99
C CYS A 149 -6.61 -5.31 24.77
N LEU A 150 -7.61 -5.39 25.65
CA LEU A 150 -8.82 -4.60 25.56
C LEU A 150 -8.57 -3.10 25.81
N GLU A 151 -7.70 -2.76 26.76
CA GLU A 151 -7.30 -1.37 27.02
C GLU A 151 -6.60 -0.75 25.82
N LYS A 152 -5.65 -1.47 25.20
CA LYS A 152 -4.99 -1.00 23.98
C LYS A 152 -5.95 -0.87 22.80
N ALA A 153 -6.89 -1.81 22.65
CA ALA A 153 -7.89 -1.73 21.60
C ALA A 153 -8.78 -0.49 21.79
N ARG A 154 -9.26 -0.25 23.01
CA ARG A 154 -10.03 0.93 23.38
C ARG A 154 -9.29 2.22 23.08
N GLU A 155 -8.03 2.32 23.53
CA GLU A 155 -7.18 3.49 23.30
C GLU A 155 -7.10 3.86 21.81
N LEU A 156 -6.82 2.87 20.94
CA LEU A 156 -6.71 3.12 19.50
C LEU A 156 -8.06 3.47 18.87
N ILE A 157 -9.14 2.81 19.28
CA ILE A 157 -10.50 3.14 18.80
C ILE A 157 -10.86 4.58 19.18
N ASP A 158 -10.66 4.98 20.45
CA ASP A 158 -10.99 6.32 20.95
C ASP A 158 -10.20 7.42 20.23
N ILE A 159 -8.98 7.12 19.78
CA ILE A 159 -8.14 8.07 19.04
C ILE A 159 -8.48 8.10 17.54
N LEU A 160 -8.59 6.92 16.93
CA LEU A 160 -8.56 6.78 15.46
C LEU A 160 -9.96 6.70 14.84
N ALA A 161 -10.94 6.13 15.54
CA ALA A 161 -12.28 5.92 15.01
C ALA A 161 -13.09 7.22 14.84
N PRO A 162 -13.09 8.20 15.76
CA PRO A 162 -13.96 9.37 15.65
C PRO A 162 -13.91 10.05 14.26
N GLY A 163 -15.08 10.28 13.68
CA GLY A 163 -15.23 10.83 12.33
C GLY A 163 -15.07 9.81 11.20
N GLY A 164 -14.92 8.52 11.49
CA GLY A 164 -14.70 7.46 10.51
C GLY A 164 -13.26 7.36 10.02
N ARG A 165 -13.06 6.64 8.91
CA ARG A 165 -11.77 6.46 8.21
C ARG A 165 -10.70 5.72 9.02
N TYR A 166 -11.13 4.77 9.85
CA TYR A 166 -10.24 3.86 10.55
C TYR A 166 -10.71 2.41 10.41
N ILE A 167 -9.77 1.52 10.08
CA ILE A 167 -9.95 0.08 10.04
C ILE A 167 -9.08 -0.50 11.16
N PHE A 168 -9.72 -0.96 12.23
CA PHE A 168 -9.01 -1.62 13.32
C PHE A 168 -8.40 -2.94 12.84
N THR A 169 -7.10 -3.10 13.06
CA THR A 169 -6.36 -4.34 12.80
C THR A 169 -5.00 -4.29 13.50
N THR A 170 -4.27 -5.39 13.46
CA THR A 170 -2.91 -5.50 14.00
C THR A 170 -1.89 -4.70 13.19
N ASP A 171 -0.77 -4.31 13.80
CA ASP A 171 0.38 -3.65 13.17
C ASP A 171 1.07 -4.52 12.11
N LYS A 172 0.90 -5.85 12.20
CA LYS A 172 1.37 -6.88 11.27
C LYS A 172 0.36 -8.03 11.18
N SER A 173 0.41 -8.80 10.11
CA SER A 173 -0.37 -10.05 10.02
C SER A 173 0.29 -11.18 10.82
N PRO A 174 -0.49 -12.01 11.55
CA PRO A 174 0.01 -13.30 12.02
C PRO A 174 0.38 -14.17 10.82
N LEU A 175 1.54 -14.82 10.86
CA LEU A 175 2.02 -15.74 9.84
C LEU A 175 1.70 -17.20 10.22
N ILE A 176 1.72 -17.51 11.52
CA ILE A 176 1.38 -18.82 12.06
C ILE A 176 0.43 -18.68 13.24
N LEU A 177 -0.31 -19.75 13.56
CA LEU A 177 -1.26 -19.75 14.68
C LEU A 177 -0.58 -19.46 16.02
N ASP A 178 0.69 -19.82 16.18
CA ASP A 178 1.44 -19.57 17.40
C ASP A 178 1.84 -18.09 17.57
N ASP A 179 1.63 -17.22 16.57
CA ASP A 179 1.89 -15.78 16.72
C ASP A 179 0.91 -15.09 17.66
N ILE A 180 -0.23 -15.72 17.96
CA ILE A 180 -1.31 -15.13 18.78
C ILE A 180 -1.81 -16.10 19.85
N ASN A 181 -2.28 -15.57 20.98
CA ASN A 181 -3.17 -16.31 21.86
C ASN A 181 -4.61 -16.16 21.34
N LEU A 182 -5.27 -17.28 21.05
CA LEU A 182 -6.62 -17.27 20.48
C LEU A 182 -7.68 -16.67 21.40
N GLU A 183 -7.57 -16.85 22.73
CA GLU A 183 -8.50 -16.26 23.68
C GLU A 183 -8.40 -14.73 23.67
N ASN A 184 -7.18 -14.20 23.61
CA ASN A 184 -6.96 -12.76 23.47
C ASN A 184 -7.49 -12.23 22.13
N TYR A 185 -7.22 -12.94 21.02
CA TYR A 185 -7.70 -12.55 19.70
C TYR A 185 -9.23 -12.51 19.62
N CYS A 186 -9.91 -13.54 20.15
CA CYS A 186 -11.36 -13.58 20.22
C CYS A 186 -11.90 -12.44 21.10
N ALA A 187 -11.32 -12.23 22.29
CA ALA A 187 -11.73 -11.16 23.19
C ALA A 187 -11.62 -9.77 22.56
N VAL A 188 -10.52 -9.48 21.85
CA VAL A 188 -10.33 -8.21 21.15
C VAL A 188 -11.33 -8.08 20.00
N THR A 189 -11.55 -9.14 19.22
CA THR A 189 -12.49 -9.11 18.10
C THR A 189 -13.92 -8.85 18.55
N GLU A 190 -14.37 -9.51 19.63
CA GLU A 190 -15.68 -9.29 20.25
C GLU A 190 -15.80 -7.85 20.78
N PHE A 191 -14.77 -7.36 21.46
CA PHE A 191 -14.76 -6.00 21.97
C PHE A 191 -14.82 -4.96 20.85
N VAL A 192 -14.03 -5.11 19.79
CA VAL A 192 -14.03 -4.21 18.64
C VAL A 192 -15.40 -4.22 17.95
N ARG A 193 -16.02 -5.39 17.75
CA ARG A 193 -17.37 -5.51 17.19
C ARG A 193 -18.39 -4.68 17.97
N ASP A 194 -18.36 -4.75 19.30
CA ASP A 194 -19.37 -4.14 20.15
C ASP A 194 -19.07 -2.67 20.49
N TYR A 195 -17.79 -2.28 20.51
CA TYR A 195 -17.36 -0.94 20.94
C TYR A 195 -17.02 0.00 19.78
N ALA A 196 -16.47 -0.50 18.67
CA ALA A 196 -16.07 0.32 17.51
C ALA A 196 -17.25 0.59 16.56
N VAL A 197 -18.35 1.10 17.10
CA VAL A 197 -19.58 1.40 16.33
C VAL A 197 -19.53 2.83 15.83
N TYR A 198 -19.68 2.99 14.51
CA TYR A 198 -19.80 4.30 13.87
C TYR A 198 -21.25 4.79 13.93
N ASP A 199 -21.44 6.04 14.34
CA ASP A 199 -22.73 6.75 14.35
C ASP A 199 -23.17 7.23 12.96
N ASN A 200 -22.22 7.33 12.01
CA ASN A 200 -22.42 7.82 10.65
C ASN A 200 -22.36 6.69 9.59
N ALA A 201 -22.77 5.47 9.94
CA ALA A 201 -22.75 4.34 9.03
C ALA A 201 -23.59 4.61 7.76
N GLY A 202 -22.97 4.46 6.59
CA GLY A 202 -23.61 4.75 5.30
C GLY A 202 -23.47 6.20 4.81
N GLU A 203 -22.90 7.09 5.63
CA GLU A 203 -22.62 8.47 5.25
C GLU A 203 -21.19 8.65 4.70
N LEU A 204 -21.00 9.68 3.89
CA LEU A 204 -19.67 10.08 3.43
C LEU A 204 -18.90 10.73 4.59
N SER A 205 -17.65 10.33 4.78
CA SER A 205 -16.74 10.95 5.75
C SER A 205 -15.51 11.52 5.04
N GLY A 206 -15.00 12.66 5.48
CA GLY A 206 -13.76 13.31 4.99
C GLY A 206 -13.78 13.69 3.51
N LEU A 207 -12.60 13.72 2.86
CA LEU A 207 -12.51 14.08 1.44
C LEU A 207 -13.08 13.00 0.52
N VAL A 208 -13.87 13.40 -0.49
CA VAL A 208 -14.41 12.47 -1.49
C VAL A 208 -13.37 12.26 -2.58
N PHE A 209 -13.15 11.00 -2.95
CA PHE A 209 -12.26 10.65 -4.06
C PHE A 209 -12.91 11.00 -5.40
N ASN A 210 -12.14 11.62 -6.29
CA ASN A 210 -12.48 11.81 -7.69
C ASN A 210 -11.25 11.47 -8.54
N LYS A 211 -11.37 10.50 -9.44
CA LYS A 211 -10.26 10.05 -10.30
C LYS A 211 -9.74 11.16 -11.22
N ASP A 212 -10.60 12.10 -11.62
CA ASP A 212 -10.26 13.17 -12.55
C ASP A 212 -9.35 14.24 -11.93
N ASP A 213 -9.18 14.22 -10.59
CA ASP A 213 -8.22 15.05 -9.88
C ASP A 213 -6.76 14.57 -10.09
N TYR A 214 -6.57 13.34 -10.59
CA TYR A 214 -5.27 12.69 -10.74
C TYR A 214 -4.93 12.48 -12.23
N LYS A 215 -3.64 12.62 -12.56
CA LYS A 215 -3.18 12.56 -13.95
C LYS A 215 -2.53 11.23 -14.25
N ALA A 216 -2.91 10.65 -15.38
CA ALA A 216 -2.20 9.53 -15.97
C ALA A 216 -0.82 9.99 -16.50
N HIS A 217 0.23 9.34 -16.03
CA HIS A 217 1.61 9.37 -16.49
C HIS A 217 1.80 8.35 -17.62
N THR A 218 1.12 8.59 -18.74
CA THR A 218 1.04 7.68 -19.90
C THR A 218 2.37 7.39 -20.60
N SER A 219 3.39 8.23 -20.41
CA SER A 219 4.70 8.11 -21.08
C SER A 219 5.49 6.86 -20.67
N ALA A 220 5.12 6.19 -19.58
CA ALA A 220 5.85 5.06 -19.02
C ALA A 220 5.03 3.77 -18.89
N ARG A 221 3.90 3.64 -19.61
CA ARG A 221 3.03 2.45 -19.54
C ARG A 221 3.46 1.28 -20.43
N LYS A 222 4.24 1.53 -21.49
CA LYS A 222 4.51 0.50 -22.49
C LYS A 222 5.72 -0.33 -22.08
N ILE A 223 5.48 -1.61 -21.81
CA ILE A 223 6.56 -2.60 -21.71
C ILE A 223 6.94 -2.98 -23.15
N GLU A 224 8.09 -2.49 -23.61
CA GLU A 224 8.65 -2.93 -24.89
C GLU A 224 9.27 -4.31 -24.73
N SER A 225 8.64 -5.32 -25.32
CA SER A 225 9.10 -6.70 -25.26
C SER A 225 8.72 -7.45 -26.52
N LYS A 226 9.65 -8.25 -27.06
CA LYS A 226 9.35 -9.20 -28.15
C LYS A 226 8.42 -10.35 -27.72
N TYR A 227 8.15 -10.47 -26.42
CA TYR A 227 7.30 -11.51 -25.83
C TYR A 227 5.93 -10.98 -25.39
N LEU A 228 5.71 -9.67 -25.41
CA LEU A 228 4.42 -9.07 -25.10
C LEU A 228 3.82 -8.44 -26.37
N THR A 229 2.56 -8.74 -26.60
CA THR A 229 1.84 -8.30 -27.79
C THR A 229 1.26 -6.91 -27.54
N ASP A 230 1.36 -6.04 -28.54
CA ASP A 230 0.64 -4.77 -28.53
C ASP A 230 -0.81 -5.00 -28.96
N TRP A 231 -1.67 -5.19 -27.97
CA TRP A 231 -3.06 -5.53 -28.21
C TRP A 231 -3.93 -4.37 -28.72
N GLN A 232 -3.41 -3.14 -28.78
CA GLN A 232 -4.20 -1.95 -29.17
C GLN A 232 -4.73 -2.00 -30.60
N ASN A 233 -4.11 -2.80 -31.47
CA ASN A 233 -4.49 -2.96 -32.87
C ASN A 233 -5.48 -4.11 -33.13
N PHE A 234 -5.97 -4.77 -32.08
CA PHE A 234 -6.87 -5.92 -32.19
C PHE A 234 -8.28 -5.56 -31.70
N ASP A 235 -9.28 -6.27 -32.22
CA ASP A 235 -10.67 -6.12 -31.76
C ASP A 235 -10.80 -6.63 -30.32
N ALA A 236 -11.09 -5.72 -29.39
CA ALA A 236 -11.22 -6.01 -27.97
C ALA A 236 -12.42 -6.92 -27.64
N GLU A 237 -13.42 -6.98 -28.52
CA GLU A 237 -14.62 -7.82 -28.35
C GLU A 237 -14.42 -9.24 -28.89
N ASP A 238 -13.32 -9.51 -29.60
CA ASP A 238 -13.02 -10.85 -30.11
C ASP A 238 -12.60 -11.78 -28.96
N LYS A 239 -13.43 -12.79 -28.69
CA LYS A 239 -13.20 -13.81 -27.66
C LYS A 239 -11.84 -14.51 -27.78
N ARG A 240 -11.27 -14.63 -28.98
CA ARG A 240 -9.94 -15.22 -29.20
C ARG A 240 -8.86 -14.27 -28.68
N ILE A 241 -9.00 -12.97 -28.93
CA ILE A 241 -8.10 -11.93 -28.44
C ILE A 241 -8.15 -11.87 -26.92
N ILE A 242 -9.35 -11.85 -26.33
CA ILE A 242 -9.54 -11.89 -24.87
C ILE A 242 -8.83 -13.12 -24.27
N LYS A 243 -8.98 -14.30 -24.87
CA LYS A 243 -8.32 -15.52 -24.40
C LYS A 243 -6.79 -15.43 -24.48
N LEU A 244 -6.24 -14.91 -25.58
CA LEU A 244 -4.79 -14.77 -25.76
C LEU A 244 -4.19 -13.71 -24.83
N GLN A 245 -4.87 -12.58 -24.62
CA GLN A 245 -4.52 -11.58 -23.62
C GLN A 245 -4.48 -12.19 -22.22
N GLY A 246 -5.47 -13.02 -21.87
CA GLY A 246 -5.49 -13.77 -20.62
C GLY A 246 -4.26 -14.67 -20.44
N LEU A 247 -3.89 -15.42 -21.48
CA LEU A 247 -2.68 -16.27 -21.46
C LEU A 247 -1.40 -15.45 -21.33
N GLU A 248 -1.29 -14.32 -22.03
CA GLU A 248 -0.13 -13.43 -21.93
C GLU A 248 -0.02 -12.81 -20.53
N ASN A 249 -1.13 -12.44 -19.89
CA ASN A 249 -1.14 -11.96 -18.51
C ASN A 249 -0.70 -13.06 -17.53
N VAL A 250 -1.17 -14.30 -17.70
CA VAL A 250 -0.70 -15.44 -16.89
C VAL A 250 0.81 -15.66 -17.06
N LEU A 251 1.33 -15.57 -18.28
CA LEU A 251 2.78 -15.69 -18.54
C LEU A 251 3.57 -14.54 -17.91
N PHE A 252 3.08 -13.31 -18.04
CA PHE A 252 3.68 -12.15 -17.39
C PHE A 252 3.72 -12.33 -15.88
N ASP A 253 2.61 -12.71 -15.26
CA ASP A 253 2.52 -12.93 -13.82
C ASP A 253 3.43 -14.04 -13.34
N TYR A 254 3.54 -15.14 -14.09
CA TYR A 254 4.48 -16.21 -13.80
C TYR A 254 5.92 -15.71 -13.82
N LEU A 255 6.33 -15.01 -14.88
CA LEU A 255 7.70 -14.52 -15.04
C LEU A 255 8.09 -13.49 -13.97
N ILE A 256 7.18 -12.55 -13.67
CA ILE A 256 7.42 -11.58 -12.59
C ILE A 256 7.36 -12.27 -11.23
N GLY A 257 6.51 -13.27 -11.04
CA GLY A 257 6.46 -14.08 -9.83
C GLY A 257 7.74 -14.86 -9.55
N LEU A 258 8.56 -15.17 -10.58
CA LEU A 258 9.89 -15.77 -10.36
C LEU A 258 10.92 -14.79 -9.80
N LEU A 259 10.63 -13.49 -9.82
CA LEU A 259 11.48 -12.45 -9.23
C LEU A 259 11.08 -12.15 -7.78
N VAL A 260 9.88 -12.55 -7.34
CA VAL A 260 9.28 -12.25 -6.03
C VAL A 260 9.50 -13.38 -5.04
#